data_AF-A0A401W705-F1
#
_entry.id   AF-A0A401W705-F1
#
_cell.length_a   1.000
_cell.length_b   1.000
_cell.length_c   1.000
_cell.angle_alpha   90.00
_cell.angle_beta   90.00
_cell.angle_gamma   90.00
#
_symmetry.space_group_name_H-M   'P 1'
#
loop_
_entity.id
_entity.type
_entity.pdbx_description
1 polymer ?
#
loop_
_entity_poly.entity_id
_entity_poly.type
_entity_poly.pdbx_seq_one_letter_code
_entity_poly.pdbx_strand_id
1 'polypeptide(L)'
;MVEHMKQSWKSVVRASGVVAAGAALLVGATGGTAHAAVGWNAQYTAGDIGGAHAWGAVDAQSRVFVKVNLKDSKPNDAYGARVYLKARYSDGGTRAENLSVSGGTNSTTWTFAANVVKIEVQECTTKGGSKYKCASGWHTLPRG
;
A
#
# COMPACT_ATOMS: atom_id res chain seq x y z
N MET A 1 -43.08 -18.80 -34.02
CA MET A 1 -43.87 -17.56 -33.87
C MET A 1 -44.13 -17.38 -32.39
N VAL A 2 -43.48 -16.41 -31.75
CA VAL A 2 -43.84 -15.97 -30.40
C VAL A 2 -43.94 -14.45 -30.46
N GLU A 3 -45.13 -14.00 -30.08
CA GLU A 3 -45.63 -12.65 -30.17
C GLU A 3 -44.93 -11.66 -29.23
N HIS A 4 -44.65 -10.49 -29.81
CA HIS A 4 -44.68 -9.14 -29.25
C HIS A 4 -44.81 -8.98 -27.71
N MET A 5 -43.70 -8.59 -27.06
CA MET A 5 -43.72 -7.82 -25.81
C MET A 5 -44.37 -6.45 -26.03
N LYS A 6 -45.52 -6.21 -25.37
CA LYS A 6 -46.13 -4.90 -25.18
C LYS A 6 -46.07 -4.50 -23.70
N GLN A 7 -45.35 -3.39 -23.47
CA GLN A 7 -45.60 -2.27 -22.55
C GLN A 7 -46.44 -2.50 -21.28
N SER A 8 -45.94 -2.03 -20.13
CA SER A 8 -46.50 -0.84 -19.44
C SER A 8 -45.77 -0.57 -18.12
N TRP A 9 -45.30 0.66 -17.95
CA TRP A 9 -44.86 1.24 -16.68
C TRP A 9 -45.99 1.28 -15.65
N LYS A 10 -45.63 1.26 -14.35
CA LYS A 10 -46.29 2.02 -13.26
C LYS A 10 -45.44 2.00 -11.99
N SER A 11 -44.92 3.16 -11.63
CA SER A 11 -44.28 3.48 -10.36
C SER A 11 -45.26 3.30 -9.19
N VAL A 12 -44.78 2.75 -8.08
CA VAL A 12 -45.43 2.91 -6.77
C VAL A 12 -44.42 3.55 -5.83
N VAL A 13 -44.61 4.86 -5.63
CA VAL A 13 -44.06 5.62 -4.52
C VAL A 13 -44.91 5.29 -3.29
N ARG A 14 -44.27 4.88 -2.18
CA ARG A 14 -44.83 5.06 -0.84
C ARG A 14 -43.87 5.89 -0.03
N ALA A 15 -44.35 7.10 0.27
CA ALA A 15 -43.73 8.07 1.13
C ALA A 15 -43.98 7.75 2.61
N SER A 16 -43.28 8.51 3.44
CA SER A 16 -43.67 8.97 4.78
C SER A 16 -43.00 8.27 5.96
N GLY A 17 -41.87 8.87 6.36
CA GLY A 17 -41.37 8.87 7.72
C GLY A 17 -40.55 10.13 7.95
N VAL A 18 -41.24 11.25 8.22
CA VAL A 18 -40.60 12.50 8.69
C VAL A 18 -41.03 12.71 10.13
N VAL A 19 -40.07 12.78 11.05
CA VAL A 19 -40.22 13.56 12.30
C VAL A 19 -38.90 14.30 12.60
N ALA A 20 -39.01 15.63 12.49
CA ALA A 20 -38.40 16.73 13.25
C ALA A 20 -36.96 16.58 13.80
N ALA A 21 -35.98 17.35 13.32
CA ALA A 21 -35.72 18.78 13.59
C ALA A 21 -34.75 19.01 14.78
N GLY A 22 -33.66 19.72 14.49
CA GLY A 22 -33.05 20.64 15.47
C GLY A 22 -31.89 20.12 16.32
N ALA A 23 -30.71 19.99 15.72
CA ALA A 23 -29.45 20.33 16.39
C ALA A 23 -28.42 20.75 15.33
N ALA A 24 -28.41 22.04 14.99
CA ALA A 24 -27.27 22.66 14.36
C ALA A 24 -26.14 22.73 15.40
N LEU A 25 -25.34 21.67 15.48
CA LEU A 25 -24.03 21.70 16.11
C LEU A 25 -23.02 21.94 15.00
N LEU A 26 -22.65 23.21 14.85
CA LEU A 26 -21.35 23.62 14.32
C LEU A 26 -20.27 23.01 15.23
N VAL A 27 -20.00 21.71 15.04
CA VAL A 27 -18.78 21.10 15.54
C VAL A 27 -17.69 21.63 14.62
N GLY A 28 -16.88 22.53 15.17
CA GLY A 28 -15.77 23.17 14.48
C GLY A 28 -15.00 22.12 13.70
N ALA A 29 -15.03 22.26 12.38
CA ALA A 29 -14.01 21.68 11.52
C ALA A 29 -12.70 22.32 11.96
N THR A 30 -12.02 21.72 12.94
CA THR A 30 -10.58 21.84 13.00
C THR A 30 -10.12 21.30 11.66
N GLY A 31 -9.81 22.21 10.74
CA GLY A 31 -9.27 21.92 9.43
C GLY A 31 -7.88 21.30 9.59
N GLY A 32 -7.83 20.08 10.10
CA GLY A 32 -6.70 19.20 9.90
C GLY A 32 -6.65 18.92 8.41
N THR A 33 -5.53 19.22 7.78
CA THR A 33 -5.27 18.76 6.42
C THR A 33 -5.43 17.24 6.42
N ALA A 34 -6.36 16.72 5.60
CA ALA A 34 -6.48 15.29 5.39
C ALA A 34 -5.18 14.82 4.71
N HIS A 35 -4.23 14.29 5.50
CA HIS A 35 -3.04 13.65 4.96
C HIS A 35 -3.44 12.30 4.36
N ALA A 36 -3.23 12.15 3.06
CA ALA A 36 -3.55 10.94 2.32
C ALA A 36 -2.29 10.11 2.11
N ALA A 37 -2.30 8.87 2.57
CA ALA A 37 -1.22 7.94 2.30
C ALA A 37 -1.07 7.70 0.79
N VAL A 38 0.17 7.72 0.28
CA VAL A 38 0.48 7.53 -1.12
C VAL A 38 0.89 6.08 -1.37
N GLY A 39 0.17 5.39 -2.26
CA GLY A 39 0.47 4.01 -2.65
C GLY A 39 1.76 3.87 -3.45
N TRP A 40 2.44 2.75 -3.29
CA TRP A 40 3.62 2.38 -4.08
C TRP A 40 3.62 0.90 -4.46
N ASN A 41 4.29 0.57 -5.56
CA ASN A 41 4.41 -0.79 -6.08
C ASN A 41 5.79 -0.94 -6.75
N ALA A 42 6.54 -1.98 -6.40
CA ALA A 42 7.87 -2.22 -6.96
C ALA A 42 7.83 -2.88 -8.35
N GLN A 43 6.70 -3.43 -8.78
CA GLN A 43 6.54 -4.08 -10.08
C GLN A 43 6.85 -3.13 -11.25
N TYR A 44 7.57 -3.63 -12.26
CA TYR A 44 8.03 -2.87 -13.43
C TYR A 44 8.95 -1.68 -13.11
N THR A 45 9.59 -1.69 -11.94
CA THR A 45 10.59 -0.70 -11.57
C THR A 45 11.99 -1.32 -11.57
N ALA A 46 13.03 -0.51 -11.35
CA ALA A 46 14.38 -1.02 -11.14
C ALA A 46 14.51 -1.93 -9.89
N GLY A 47 13.55 -1.85 -8.95
CA GLY A 47 13.49 -2.68 -7.75
C GLY A 47 12.75 -4.00 -7.92
N ASP A 48 12.23 -4.31 -9.11
CA ASP A 48 11.43 -5.51 -9.43
C ASP A 48 12.31 -6.74 -9.71
N ILE A 49 11.93 -7.90 -9.16
CA ILE A 49 12.45 -9.20 -9.60
C ILE A 49 11.38 -10.30 -9.55
N GLY A 50 11.34 -11.13 -10.58
CA GLY A 50 10.45 -12.30 -10.60
C GLY A 50 10.70 -13.24 -9.43
N GLY A 51 9.62 -13.63 -8.74
CA GLY A 51 9.65 -14.45 -7.52
C GLY A 51 9.36 -13.66 -6.25
N ALA A 52 9.52 -12.33 -6.28
CA ALA A 52 9.07 -11.43 -5.23
C ALA A 52 8.04 -10.45 -5.80
N HIS A 53 7.17 -9.90 -4.95
CA HIS A 53 6.30 -8.80 -5.31
C HIS A 53 5.99 -7.98 -4.06
N ALA A 54 6.41 -6.71 -4.04
CA ALA A 54 6.29 -5.80 -2.92
C ALA A 54 5.47 -4.56 -3.30
N TRP A 55 4.53 -4.20 -2.44
CA TRP A 55 3.67 -3.03 -2.60
C TRP A 55 3.23 -2.49 -1.25
N GLY A 56 2.72 -1.26 -1.21
CA GLY A 56 2.26 -0.69 0.05
C GLY A 56 1.86 0.78 -0.05
N ALA A 57 2.04 1.50 1.05
CA ALA A 57 1.77 2.92 1.12
C ALA A 57 2.79 3.65 2.01
N VAL A 58 3.03 4.92 1.71
CA VAL A 58 3.80 5.86 2.52
C VAL A 58 2.84 6.91 3.08
N ASP A 59 2.91 7.15 4.39
CA ASP A 59 2.17 8.23 5.08
C ASP A 59 3.18 9.11 5.82
N ALA A 60 3.25 10.39 5.47
CA ALA A 60 4.16 11.35 6.08
C ALA A 60 3.37 12.39 6.90
N GLN A 61 3.56 12.32 8.21
CA GLN A 61 2.99 13.27 9.19
C GLN A 61 4.13 13.81 10.07
N SER A 62 4.01 13.68 11.39
CA SER A 62 5.11 13.92 12.35
C SER A 62 6.25 12.90 12.23
N ARG A 63 5.98 11.77 11.57
CA ARG A 63 6.91 10.69 11.24
C ARG A 63 6.55 10.12 9.87
N VAL A 64 7.47 9.37 9.27
CA VAL A 64 7.21 8.66 8.00
C VAL A 64 6.88 7.21 8.29
N PHE A 65 5.65 6.79 7.99
CA PHE A 65 5.18 5.42 8.11
C PHE A 65 5.20 4.77 6.73
N VAL A 66 5.82 3.59 6.62
CA VAL A 66 5.87 2.83 5.37
C VAL A 66 5.26 1.47 5.62
N LYS A 67 4.03 1.28 5.11
CA LYS A 67 3.38 -0.02 5.04
C LYS A 67 3.98 -0.79 3.88
N VAL A 68 4.31 -2.05 4.12
CA VAL A 68 4.89 -2.96 3.15
C VAL A 68 4.15 -4.28 3.19
N ASN A 69 3.70 -4.73 2.03
CA ASN A 69 3.19 -6.06 1.79
C ASN A 69 4.18 -6.73 0.84
N LEU A 70 4.41 -8.03 1.06
CA LEU A 70 5.32 -8.83 0.26
C LEU A 70 4.64 -10.16 -0.04
N LYS A 71 4.62 -10.54 -1.31
CA LYS A 71 4.18 -11.84 -1.78
C LYS A 71 5.34 -12.60 -2.39
N ASP A 72 5.46 -13.86 -2.02
CA ASP A 72 6.20 -14.84 -2.81
C ASP A 72 5.36 -15.19 -4.03
N SER A 73 5.75 -14.66 -5.19
CA SER A 73 4.99 -14.80 -6.43
C SER A 73 5.24 -16.14 -7.13
N LYS A 74 6.18 -16.95 -6.64
CA LYS A 74 6.53 -18.27 -7.19
C LYS A 74 6.71 -19.31 -6.07
N PRO A 75 5.66 -19.60 -5.27
CA PRO A 75 5.78 -20.39 -4.04
C PRO A 75 6.26 -21.85 -4.22
N ASN A 76 6.35 -22.35 -5.45
CA ASN A 76 6.74 -23.73 -5.78
C ASN A 76 8.17 -23.86 -6.33
N ASP A 77 8.99 -22.79 -6.33
CA ASP A 77 10.33 -22.78 -6.95
C ASP A 77 11.51 -22.98 -5.98
N ALA A 78 11.21 -23.38 -4.73
CA ALA A 78 12.15 -23.56 -3.60
C ALA A 78 12.85 -22.27 -3.12
N TYR A 79 12.48 -21.11 -3.67
CA TYR A 79 12.89 -19.81 -3.15
C TYR A 79 11.79 -19.21 -2.29
N GLY A 80 12.16 -18.26 -1.43
CA GLY A 80 11.21 -17.33 -0.81
C GLY A 80 11.40 -15.92 -1.37
N ALA A 81 10.55 -14.98 -0.97
CA ALA A 81 10.66 -13.58 -1.30
C ALA A 81 11.22 -12.75 -0.13
N ARG A 82 11.94 -11.69 -0.46
CA ARG A 82 12.39 -10.65 0.48
C ARG A 82 12.28 -9.29 -0.18
N VAL A 83 11.92 -8.28 0.60
CA VAL A 83 12.07 -6.87 0.20
C VAL A 83 12.98 -6.18 1.21
N TYR A 84 13.94 -5.42 0.70
CA TYR A 84 14.76 -4.51 1.50
C TYR A 84 14.21 -3.10 1.38
N LEU A 85 14.14 -2.38 2.50
CA LEU A 85 13.91 -0.95 2.55
C LEU A 85 15.20 -0.27 3.01
N LYS A 86 15.52 0.85 2.39
CA LYS A 86 16.66 1.70 2.76
C LYS A 86 16.21 3.14 2.89
N ALA A 87 16.28 3.68 4.10
CA ALA A 87 16.04 5.08 4.40
C ALA A 87 17.36 5.85 4.49
N ARG A 88 17.38 7.06 3.93
CA ARG A 88 18.46 8.06 4.10
C ARG A 88 17.88 9.29 4.79
N TYR A 89 18.62 9.83 5.73
CA TYR A 89 18.23 10.96 6.56
C TYR A 89 19.00 12.22 6.15
N SER A 90 18.47 13.40 6.45
CA SER A 90 19.09 14.69 6.10
C SER A 90 20.41 14.94 6.84
N ASP A 91 20.62 14.27 7.97
CA ASP A 91 21.86 14.29 8.76
C ASP A 91 22.95 13.33 8.23
N GLY A 92 22.68 12.66 7.10
CA GLY A 92 23.59 11.67 6.51
C GLY A 92 23.41 10.24 7.05
N GLY A 93 22.57 10.03 8.07
CA GLY A 93 22.26 8.71 8.60
C GLY A 93 21.60 7.80 7.58
N THR A 94 21.67 6.49 7.83
CA THR A 94 20.91 5.50 7.05
C THR A 94 20.30 4.43 7.96
N ARG A 95 19.14 3.90 7.57
CA ARG A 95 18.50 2.75 8.22
C ARG A 95 18.04 1.78 7.17
N ALA A 96 18.30 0.49 7.39
CA ALA A 96 17.83 -0.57 6.52
C ALA A 96 16.86 -1.49 7.28
N GLU A 97 15.82 -1.93 6.59
CA GLU A 97 14.80 -2.84 7.09
C GLU A 97 14.57 -3.93 6.04
N ASN A 98 14.04 -5.08 6.45
CA ASN A 98 13.65 -6.11 5.49
C ASN A 98 12.47 -6.96 5.97
N LEU A 99 11.67 -7.41 5.02
CA LEU A 99 10.58 -8.36 5.25
C LEU A 99 10.84 -9.59 4.37
N SER A 100 10.63 -10.77 4.92
CA SER A 100 10.75 -12.04 4.18
C SER A 100 9.48 -12.85 4.29
N VAL A 101 9.23 -13.68 3.29
CA VAL A 101 8.14 -14.66 3.26
C VAL A 101 8.57 -15.85 2.40
N SER A 102 8.18 -17.06 2.80
CA SER A 102 8.36 -18.28 2.01
C SER A 102 6.98 -18.89 1.81
N GLY A 103 6.44 -18.74 0.60
CA GLY A 103 5.05 -19.04 0.30
C GLY A 103 4.06 -18.00 0.86
N GLY A 104 3.08 -17.60 0.04
CA GLY A 104 1.98 -16.73 0.47
C GLY A 104 2.35 -15.25 0.55
N THR A 105 1.83 -14.54 1.55
CA THR A 105 1.96 -13.09 1.71
C THR A 105 2.26 -12.73 3.17
N ASN A 106 3.13 -11.75 3.37
CA ASN A 106 3.47 -11.18 4.67
C ASN A 106 3.38 -9.65 4.59
N SER A 107 3.18 -8.97 5.72
CA SER A 107 3.10 -7.52 5.77
C SER A 107 3.66 -6.95 7.07
N THR A 108 4.22 -5.75 7.00
CA THR A 108 4.65 -4.98 8.17
C THR A 108 4.55 -3.48 7.90
N THR A 109 4.66 -2.68 8.95
CA THR A 109 4.78 -1.23 8.84
C THR A 109 6.00 -0.79 9.64
N TRP A 110 6.90 -0.04 8.99
CA TRP A 110 8.02 0.59 9.68
C TRP A 110 7.77 2.08 9.85
N THR A 111 8.19 2.60 11.01
CA THR A 111 8.18 4.03 11.30
C THR A 111 9.61 4.57 11.25
N PHE A 112 9.82 5.60 10.45
CA PHE A 112 11.05 6.35 10.36
C PHE A 112 10.91 7.74 11.02
N ALA A 113 12.00 8.48 11.11
CA ALA A 113 11.98 9.85 11.63
C ALA A 113 11.49 10.83 10.56
N ALA A 114 11.05 12.02 10.98
CA ALA A 114 10.57 13.06 10.07
C ALA A 114 11.66 13.57 9.11
N ASN A 115 12.93 13.50 9.51
CA ASN A 115 14.07 13.97 8.71
C ASN A 115 14.55 12.95 7.65
N VAL A 116 13.74 11.92 7.34
CA VAL A 116 14.01 11.06 6.17
C VAL A 116 13.87 11.86 4.90
N VAL A 117 14.92 11.82 4.08
CA VAL A 117 14.93 12.46 2.76
C VAL A 117 14.70 11.48 1.62
N LYS A 118 14.95 10.18 1.82
CA LYS A 118 14.75 9.19 0.74
C LYS A 118 14.46 7.83 1.33
N ILE A 119 13.47 7.13 0.77
CA ILE A 119 13.21 5.71 1.04
C ILE A 119 13.25 4.98 -0.30
N GLU A 120 14.00 3.89 -0.34
CA GLU A 120 14.14 3.05 -1.52
C GLU A 120 13.83 1.60 -1.18
N VAL A 121 13.26 0.86 -2.13
CA VAL A 121 13.00 -0.58 -2.03
C VAL A 121 13.76 -1.38 -3.08
N GLN A 122 14.12 -2.61 -2.72
CA GLN A 122 14.68 -3.59 -3.63
C GLN A 122 14.13 -4.97 -3.28
N GLU A 123 13.53 -5.63 -4.26
CA GLU A 123 13.07 -7.00 -4.13
C GLU A 123 14.22 -7.99 -4.35
N CYS A 124 14.14 -9.12 -3.64
CA CYS A 124 15.07 -10.23 -3.74
C CYS A 124 14.35 -11.56 -3.57
N THR A 125 14.90 -12.61 -4.16
CA THR A 125 14.60 -13.99 -3.79
C THR A 125 15.55 -14.47 -2.70
N THR A 126 15.11 -15.45 -1.93
CA THR A 126 15.86 -16.06 -0.82
C THR A 126 15.93 -17.57 -0.99
N LYS A 127 16.99 -18.19 -0.47
CA LYS A 127 17.14 -19.66 -0.43
C LYS A 127 17.58 -20.05 0.97
N GLY A 128 16.82 -20.92 1.65
CA GLY A 128 17.07 -21.26 3.06
C GLY A 128 17.07 -20.05 3.99
N GLY A 129 16.20 -19.05 3.74
CA GLY A 129 16.13 -17.81 4.51
C GLY A 129 17.24 -16.78 4.24
N SER A 130 18.23 -17.13 3.43
CA SER A 130 19.33 -16.24 3.04
C SER A 130 19.08 -15.56 1.70
N LYS A 131 19.63 -14.36 1.51
CA LYS A 131 19.54 -13.61 0.24
C LYS A 131 20.17 -14.44 -0.89
N TYR A 132 19.43 -14.66 -1.99
CA TYR A 132 19.91 -15.38 -3.16
C TYR A 132 20.19 -14.44 -4.34
N LYS A 133 19.17 -13.75 -4.85
CA LYS A 133 19.29 -12.81 -5.97
C LYS A 133 18.41 -11.59 -5.73
N CYS A 134 18.85 -10.41 -6.13
CA CYS A 134 18.09 -9.17 -6.02
C CYS A 134 17.84 -8.53 -7.38
N ALA A 135 16.84 -7.66 -7.44
CA ALA A 135 16.61 -6.78 -8.58
C ALA A 135 17.87 -5.97 -8.92
N SER A 136 17.98 -5.54 -10.17
CA SER A 136 19.18 -4.86 -10.68
C SER A 136 19.41 -3.47 -10.06
N GLY A 137 18.38 -2.86 -9.48
CA GLY A 137 18.45 -1.56 -8.86
C GLY A 137 17.51 -1.39 -7.67
N TRP A 138 17.33 -0.13 -7.31
CA TRP A 138 16.45 0.30 -6.23
C TRP A 138 15.33 1.18 -6.80
N HIS A 139 14.13 1.05 -6.26
CA HIS A 139 13.01 1.92 -6.57
C HIS A 139 12.80 2.92 -5.45
N THR A 140 12.82 4.22 -5.78
CA THR A 140 12.53 5.28 -4.80
C THR A 140 11.02 5.38 -4.59
N LEU A 141 10.60 5.30 -3.32
CA LEU A 141 9.20 5.45 -2.95
C LEU A 141 8.75 6.91 -3.06
N PRO A 142 7.45 7.16 -3.35
CA PRO A 142 6.89 8.51 -3.33
C PRO A 142 6.99 9.11 -1.91
N ARG A 143 7.02 10.44 -1.84
CA ARG A 143 6.80 11.16 -0.59
C ARG A 143 5.30 11.27 -0.36
N GLY A 144 4.84 10.76 0.80
CA GLY A 144 3.48 10.99 1.30
C GLY A 144 3.31 12.39 1.86
#